data_AF-T0HH64-F1
#
_entry.id   AF-T0HH64-F1
#
_cell.length_a   1.000
_cell.length_b   1.000
_cell.length_c   1.000
_cell.angle_alpha   90.00
_cell.angle_beta   90.00
_cell.angle_gamma   90.00
#
_symmetry.space_group_name_H-M   'P 1'
#
loop_
_entity.id
_entity.type
_entity.pdbx_description
1 polymer ?
#
loop_
_entity_poly.entity_id
_entity_poly.type
_entity_poly.pdbx_seq_one_letter_code
_entity_poly.pdbx_strand_id
1 'polypeptide(L)'
;MGVKPLGAGTAALLVAVHHEILLFAAVGLAIGGLDDLLIDLLYFGRKAWRDLVIYGRHERMTAPGLPQSARPGKIAVFVPAWQESDVIAAMLGHARASWGDAPYRIFIGAYPNDAATIDAVADLACDDARMMLCINDRPGPTTKADCLNLLWRAMRAEEEQEGFRYKAVLLHDAEQVVTVVFPETRRKLRIMPSPTRQFSVAA
;
A
#
# COMPACT_ATOMS: atom_id res chain seq x y z
N MET A 1 -33.60 -36.68 -37.56
CA MET A 1 -32.45 -36.93 -36.67
C MET A 1 -31.40 -37.63 -37.50
N GLY A 2 -30.27 -36.99 -37.77
CA GLY A 2 -29.25 -37.55 -38.66
C GLY A 2 -28.01 -36.67 -38.64
N VAL A 3 -27.36 -36.60 -37.47
CA VAL A 3 -26.00 -36.06 -37.37
C VAL A 3 -25.12 -36.90 -38.28
N LYS A 4 -24.70 -36.33 -39.43
CA LYS A 4 -23.67 -36.93 -40.28
C LYS A 4 -22.48 -37.25 -39.37
N PRO A 5 -21.96 -38.49 -39.37
CA PRO A 5 -20.78 -38.79 -38.57
C PRO A 5 -19.69 -37.84 -39.07
N LEU A 6 -19.27 -36.92 -38.21
CA LEU A 6 -18.09 -36.09 -38.45
C LEU A 6 -16.99 -37.06 -38.88
N GLY A 7 -16.63 -37.00 -40.16
CA GLY A 7 -15.79 -38.01 -40.78
C GLY A 7 -14.50 -38.14 -39.97
N ALA A 8 -13.97 -39.35 -39.84
CA ALA A 8 -12.74 -39.61 -39.09
C ALA A 8 -11.61 -38.59 -39.41
N GLY A 9 -11.58 -38.03 -40.63
CA GLY A 9 -10.69 -36.94 -41.03
C GLY A 9 -10.91 -35.60 -40.31
N THR A 10 -12.15 -35.16 -40.04
CA THR A 10 -12.39 -33.92 -39.27
C THR A 10 -12.02 -34.10 -37.80
N ALA A 11 -12.27 -35.28 -37.25
CA ALA A 11 -11.84 -35.61 -35.89
C ALA A 11 -10.31 -35.67 -35.77
N ALA A 12 -9.63 -36.30 -36.74
CA ALA A 12 -8.17 -36.35 -36.80
C ALA A 12 -7.55 -34.95 -36.94
N LEU A 13 -8.13 -34.08 -37.77
CA LEU A 13 -7.67 -32.70 -37.94
C LEU A 13 -7.83 -31.89 -36.64
N LEU A 14 -8.97 -32.02 -35.94
CA LEU A 14 -9.19 -31.35 -34.65
C LEU A 14 -8.20 -31.83 -33.58
N VAL A 15 -7.90 -33.13 -33.53
CA VAL A 15 -6.90 -33.69 -32.62
C VAL A 15 -5.50 -33.16 -32.95
N ALA A 16 -5.13 -33.09 -34.23
CA ALA A 16 -3.85 -32.54 -34.65
C ALA A 16 -3.71 -31.05 -34.26
N VAL A 17 -4.72 -30.23 -34.55
CA VAL A 17 -4.73 -28.81 -34.17
C VAL A 17 -4.68 -28.63 -32.66
N HIS A 18 -5.45 -29.44 -31.91
CA HIS A 18 -5.43 -29.42 -30.45
C HIS A 18 -4.03 -29.76 -29.90
N HIS A 19 -3.36 -30.76 -30.47
CA HIS A 19 -2.01 -31.16 -30.08
C HIS A 19 -0.99 -30.04 -30.31
N GLU A 20 -1.04 -29.37 -31.47
CA GLU A 20 -0.15 -28.24 -31.77
C GLU A 20 -0.38 -27.06 -30.81
N ILE A 21 -1.64 -26.74 -30.48
CA ILE A 21 -1.97 -25.70 -29.50
C ILE A 21 -1.46 -26.08 -28.10
N LEU A 22 -1.60 -27.34 -27.71
CA LEU A 22 -1.09 -27.82 -26.41
C LEU A 22 0.43 -27.77 -26.36
N LEU A 23 1.14 -28.16 -27.43
CA LEU A 23 2.59 -28.07 -27.51
C LEU A 23 3.05 -26.61 -27.44
N PHE A 24 2.39 -25.72 -28.16
CA PHE A 24 2.68 -24.29 -28.11
C PHE A 24 2.48 -23.73 -26.68
N ALA A 25 1.36 -24.07 -26.03
CA ALA A 25 1.08 -23.66 -24.66
C ALA A 25 2.10 -24.26 -23.68
N ALA A 26 2.47 -25.53 -23.82
CA ALA A 26 3.46 -26.19 -22.97
C ALA A 26 4.85 -25.56 -23.08
N VAL A 27 5.29 -25.22 -24.30
CA VAL A 27 6.55 -24.50 -24.52
C VAL A 27 6.49 -23.09 -23.93
N GLY A 28 5.38 -22.36 -24.14
CA GLY A 28 5.19 -21.04 -23.56
C GLY A 28 5.23 -21.06 -22.03
N LEU A 29 4.55 -22.01 -21.40
CA LEU A 29 4.58 -22.22 -19.95
C LEU A 29 5.96 -22.65 -19.45
N ALA A 30 6.68 -23.48 -20.20
CA ALA A 30 8.04 -23.89 -19.83
C ALA A 30 9.02 -22.71 -19.86
N ILE A 31 8.91 -21.83 -20.85
CA ILE A 31 9.74 -20.61 -20.93
C ILE A 31 9.39 -19.65 -19.79
N GLY A 32 8.10 -19.39 -19.54
CA GLY A 32 7.66 -18.53 -18.44
C GLY A 32 8.08 -19.08 -17.08
N GLY A 33 7.86 -20.38 -16.84
CA GLY A 33 8.25 -21.03 -15.60
C GLY A 33 9.76 -21.13 -15.39
N LEU A 34 10.55 -21.14 -16.47
CA LEU A 34 12.01 -21.09 -16.35
C LEU A 34 12.49 -19.73 -15.83
N ASP A 35 11.89 -18.64 -16.28
CA ASP A 35 12.22 -17.30 -15.78
C ASP A 35 11.90 -17.17 -14.27
N ASP A 36 10.71 -17.61 -13.87
CA ASP A 36 10.30 -17.65 -12.46
C ASP A 36 11.27 -18.51 -11.62
N LEU A 37 11.63 -19.70 -12.12
CA LEU A 37 12.58 -20.59 -11.44
C LEU A 37 13.98 -19.97 -11.29
N LEU A 38 14.45 -19.20 -12.27
CA LEU A 38 15.73 -18.50 -12.19
C LEU A 38 15.71 -17.41 -11.11
N ILE A 39 14.62 -16.64 -11.01
CA ILE A 39 14.43 -15.64 -9.96
C ILE A 39 14.38 -16.29 -8.58
N ASP A 40 13.66 -17.41 -8.45
CA ASP A 40 13.61 -18.18 -7.20
C ASP A 40 15.00 -18.68 -6.81
N LEU A 41 15.75 -19.27 -7.73
CA LEU A 41 17.10 -19.77 -7.47
C LEU A 41 18.06 -18.65 -7.07
N LEU A 42 17.97 -17.49 -7.73
CA LEU A 42 18.74 -16.30 -7.37
C LEU A 42 18.38 -15.81 -5.95
N TYR A 43 17.09 -15.78 -5.63
CA TYR A 43 16.59 -15.39 -4.30
C TYR A 43 17.11 -16.35 -3.22
N PHE A 44 16.94 -17.66 -3.40
CA PHE A 44 17.39 -18.67 -2.43
C PHE A 44 18.92 -18.69 -2.30
N GLY A 45 19.65 -18.59 -3.42
CA GLY A 45 21.11 -18.50 -3.41
C GLY A 45 21.62 -17.26 -2.67
N ARG A 46 21.04 -16.08 -2.96
CA ARG A 46 21.38 -14.83 -2.27
C ARG A 46 21.01 -14.88 -0.79
N LYS A 47 19.87 -15.49 -0.46
CA LYS A 47 19.43 -15.69 0.94
C LYS A 47 20.38 -16.60 1.69
N ALA A 48 20.72 -17.77 1.13
CA ALA A 48 21.67 -18.70 1.73
C ALA A 48 23.05 -18.05 1.92
N TRP A 49 23.57 -17.38 0.89
CA TRP A 49 24.84 -16.67 1.01
C TRP A 49 24.80 -15.58 2.10
N ARG A 50 23.74 -14.77 2.15
CA ARG A 50 23.59 -13.74 3.19
C ARG A 50 23.45 -14.36 4.59
N ASP A 51 22.73 -15.46 4.72
CA ASP A 51 22.56 -16.18 5.99
C ASP A 51 23.88 -16.76 6.50
N LEU A 52 24.69 -17.38 5.61
CA LEU A 52 25.99 -17.95 6.00
C LEU A 52 27.09 -16.89 6.21
N VAL A 53 27.20 -15.90 5.32
CA VAL A 53 28.36 -14.98 5.29
C VAL A 53 28.11 -13.71 6.11
N ILE A 54 26.89 -13.17 6.06
CA ILE A 54 26.58 -11.88 6.70
C ILE A 54 25.96 -12.12 8.07
N TYR A 55 24.88 -12.90 8.15
CA TYR A 55 24.18 -13.13 9.42
C TYR A 55 24.87 -14.14 10.36
N GLY A 56 25.85 -14.89 9.87
CA GLY A 56 26.79 -15.61 10.73
C GLY A 56 27.73 -14.69 11.52
N ARG A 57 27.89 -13.42 11.10
CA ARG A 57 28.78 -12.42 11.72
C ARG A 57 28.06 -11.20 12.30
N HIS A 58 26.85 -10.90 11.84
CA HIS A 58 26.06 -9.73 12.26
C HIS A 58 24.61 -10.14 12.55
N GLU A 59 24.07 -9.69 13.68
CA GLU A 59 22.66 -9.96 14.00
C GLU A 59 21.71 -9.31 12.98
N ARG A 60 20.59 -9.97 12.69
CA ARG A 60 19.57 -9.44 11.79
C ARG A 60 18.97 -8.18 12.40
N MET A 61 19.22 -7.04 11.78
CA MET A 61 18.59 -5.78 12.18
C MET A 61 17.10 -5.82 11.85
N THR A 62 16.27 -5.87 12.89
CA THR A 62 14.81 -5.84 12.78
C THR A 62 14.32 -4.40 12.95
N ALA A 63 13.11 -4.08 12.46
CA ALA A 63 12.55 -2.73 12.58
C ALA A 63 12.56 -2.16 14.03
N PRO A 64 12.32 -2.98 15.08
CA PRO A 64 12.46 -2.53 16.48
C PRO A 64 13.89 -2.28 16.94
N GLY A 65 14.89 -2.89 16.28
CA GLY A 65 16.32 -2.71 16.58
C GLY A 65 16.97 -1.56 15.82
N LEU A 66 16.22 -0.84 14.98
CA LEU A 66 16.73 0.36 14.31
C LEU A 66 16.92 1.47 15.34
N PRO A 67 18.11 2.08 15.43
CA PRO A 67 18.31 3.25 16.27
C PRO A 67 17.38 4.37 15.79
N GLN A 68 16.90 5.18 16.74
CA GLN A 68 16.17 6.39 16.38
C GLN A 68 17.02 7.27 15.46
N SER A 69 16.37 7.88 14.48
CA SER A 69 17.11 8.70 13.53
C SER A 69 17.75 9.89 14.24
N ALA A 70 19.06 10.07 14.04
CA ALA A 70 19.81 11.19 14.61
C ALA A 70 19.29 12.58 14.18
N ARG A 71 18.50 12.64 13.09
CA ARG A 71 17.83 13.85 12.60
C ARG A 71 16.37 13.51 12.31
N PRO A 72 15.46 13.50 13.32
CA PRO A 72 14.04 13.31 13.06
C PRO A 72 13.52 14.42 12.14
N GLY A 73 12.54 14.11 11.30
CA GLY A 73 12.02 15.07 10.34
C GLY A 73 10.63 14.68 9.87
N LYS A 74 9.90 15.67 9.38
CA LYS A 74 8.50 15.52 8.98
C LYS A 74 8.40 14.69 7.70
N ILE A 75 7.43 13.77 7.62
CA ILE A 75 7.16 12.96 6.42
C ILE A 75 5.91 13.49 5.72
N ALA A 76 5.99 13.71 4.40
CA ALA A 76 4.84 14.02 3.58
C ALA A 76 4.25 12.70 3.05
N VAL A 77 2.98 12.43 3.34
CA VAL A 77 2.26 11.24 2.87
C VAL A 77 1.35 11.67 1.74
N PHE A 78 1.52 11.11 0.55
CA PHE A 78 0.69 11.41 -0.62
C PHE A 78 -0.33 10.30 -0.80
N VAL A 79 -1.61 10.70 -0.82
CA VAL A 79 -2.75 9.81 -1.02
C VAL A 79 -3.56 10.32 -2.21
N PRO A 80 -3.35 9.79 -3.43
CA PRO A 80 -4.24 10.07 -4.54
C PRO A 80 -5.57 9.32 -4.36
N ALA A 81 -6.69 10.00 -4.53
CA ALA A 81 -8.03 9.44 -4.34
C ALA A 81 -8.95 9.79 -5.53
N TRP A 82 -9.58 8.77 -6.12
CA TRP A 82 -10.56 8.92 -7.18
C TRP A 82 -11.64 7.85 -7.06
N GLN A 83 -12.87 8.26 -6.73
CA GLN A 83 -14.00 7.39 -6.42
C GLN A 83 -13.73 6.45 -5.24
N GLU A 84 -13.07 6.96 -4.21
CA GLU A 84 -12.61 6.18 -3.04
C GLU A 84 -13.40 6.51 -1.77
N SER A 85 -14.60 7.08 -1.92
CA SER A 85 -15.41 7.59 -0.80
C SER A 85 -15.72 6.54 0.27
N ASP A 86 -15.86 5.27 -0.13
CA ASP A 86 -16.20 4.16 0.76
C ASP A 86 -15.05 3.72 1.68
N VAL A 87 -13.79 3.97 1.27
CA VAL A 87 -12.60 3.45 1.97
C VAL A 87 -11.73 4.54 2.58
N ILE A 88 -11.70 5.74 1.98
CA ILE A 88 -10.71 6.77 2.33
C ILE A 88 -10.84 7.26 3.76
N ALA A 89 -12.07 7.44 4.27
CA ALA A 89 -12.29 7.93 5.62
C ALA A 89 -11.80 6.90 6.66
N ALA A 90 -12.09 5.62 6.43
CA ALA A 90 -11.63 4.53 7.29
C ALA A 90 -10.09 4.42 7.26
N MET A 91 -9.48 4.52 6.08
CA MET A 91 -8.04 4.50 5.90
C MET A 91 -7.36 5.66 6.65
N LEU A 92 -7.82 6.89 6.45
CA LEU A 92 -7.26 8.09 7.10
C LEU A 92 -7.44 8.04 8.62
N GLY A 93 -8.61 7.62 9.10
CA GLY A 93 -8.87 7.44 10.53
C GLY A 93 -7.95 6.38 11.16
N HIS A 94 -7.73 5.26 10.45
CA HIS A 94 -6.82 4.22 10.90
C HIS A 94 -5.36 4.68 10.89
N ALA A 95 -4.93 5.37 9.83
CA ALA A 95 -3.58 5.94 9.71
C ALA A 95 -3.30 6.91 10.87
N ARG A 96 -4.25 7.79 11.18
CA ARG A 96 -4.16 8.72 12.31
C ARG A 96 -3.99 7.99 13.64
N ALA A 97 -4.83 6.99 13.91
CA ALA A 97 -4.76 6.21 15.15
C ALA A 97 -3.45 5.41 15.28
N SER A 98 -2.93 4.93 14.13
CA SER A 98 -1.74 4.10 14.04
C SER A 98 -0.44 4.89 14.19
N TRP A 99 -0.35 6.08 13.59
CA TRP A 99 0.85 6.90 13.61
C TRP A 99 0.93 7.85 14.82
N GLY A 100 -0.19 8.10 15.50
CA GLY A 100 -0.21 8.90 16.73
C GLY A 100 0.39 10.30 16.52
N ASP A 101 1.30 10.71 17.39
CA ASP A 101 1.95 12.04 17.34
C ASP A 101 3.20 12.10 16.45
N ALA A 102 3.39 11.12 15.56
CA ALA A 102 4.52 11.14 14.64
C ALA A 102 4.50 12.41 13.77
N PRO A 103 5.67 12.99 13.44
CA PRO A 103 5.74 14.19 12.61
C PRO A 103 5.46 13.83 11.15
N TYR A 104 4.19 13.82 10.76
CA TYR A 104 3.77 13.62 9.37
C TYR A 104 2.70 14.64 8.96
N ARG A 105 2.53 14.79 7.65
CA ARG A 105 1.39 15.47 7.04
C ARG A 105 0.87 14.62 5.89
N ILE A 106 -0.44 14.47 5.79
CA ILE A 106 -1.10 13.74 4.71
C ILE A 106 -1.65 14.75 3.71
N PHE A 107 -1.21 14.65 2.47
CA PHE A 107 -1.75 15.36 1.32
C PHE A 107 -2.67 14.40 0.57
N ILE A 108 -3.96 14.72 0.53
CA ILE A 108 -4.98 13.94 -0.14
C ILE A 108 -5.35 14.62 -1.45
N GLY A 109 -5.14 13.95 -2.57
CA GLY A 109 -5.52 14.45 -3.89
C GLY A 109 -6.90 13.95 -4.26
N ALA A 110 -7.81 14.87 -4.57
CA ALA A 110 -9.15 14.55 -5.05
C ALA A 110 -9.48 15.37 -6.31
N TYR A 111 -10.57 15.02 -6.98
CA TYR A 111 -11.00 15.66 -8.21
C TYR A 111 -12.37 16.34 -8.02
N PRO A 112 -12.63 17.48 -8.69
CA PRO A 112 -13.82 18.29 -8.46
C PRO A 112 -15.14 17.60 -8.82
N ASN A 113 -15.11 16.57 -9.68
CA ASN A 113 -16.27 15.76 -10.07
C ASN A 113 -16.50 14.54 -9.18
N ASP A 114 -15.77 14.42 -8.06
CA ASP A 114 -15.93 13.36 -7.06
C ASP A 114 -16.25 13.97 -5.69
N ALA A 115 -17.47 14.53 -5.61
CA ALA A 115 -17.96 15.18 -4.40
C ALA A 115 -18.01 14.21 -3.20
N ALA A 116 -18.36 12.94 -3.44
CA ALA A 116 -18.44 11.95 -2.38
C ALA A 116 -17.10 11.73 -1.67
N THR A 117 -15.99 11.61 -2.40
CA THR A 117 -14.66 11.51 -1.80
C THR A 117 -14.22 12.82 -1.18
N ILE A 118 -14.54 13.97 -1.78
CA ILE A 118 -14.23 15.29 -1.21
C ILE A 118 -14.90 15.45 0.15
N ASP A 119 -16.19 15.18 0.25
CA ASP A 119 -16.98 15.33 1.47
C ASP A 119 -16.45 14.41 2.58
N ALA A 120 -16.17 13.15 2.25
CA ALA A 120 -15.61 12.16 3.18
C ALA A 120 -14.24 12.58 3.76
N VAL A 121 -13.43 13.29 2.97
CA VAL A 121 -12.11 13.78 3.41
C VAL A 121 -12.22 15.14 4.11
N ALA A 122 -13.13 16.02 3.68
CA ALA A 122 -13.30 17.35 4.22
C ALA A 122 -13.63 17.30 5.73
N ASP A 123 -14.53 16.41 6.13
CA ASP A 123 -14.89 16.22 7.55
C ASP A 123 -13.66 15.88 8.41
N LEU A 124 -12.80 14.97 7.92
CA LEU A 124 -11.59 14.57 8.62
C LEU A 124 -10.51 15.66 8.60
N ALA A 125 -10.40 16.40 7.50
CA ALA A 125 -9.43 17.48 7.35
C ALA A 125 -9.77 18.71 8.19
N CYS A 126 -11.05 18.96 8.45
CA CYS A 126 -11.49 19.98 9.40
C CYS A 126 -11.04 19.67 10.84
N ASP A 127 -11.05 18.40 11.22
CA ASP A 127 -10.72 17.95 12.57
C ASP A 127 -9.21 17.76 12.82
N ASP A 128 -8.39 17.59 11.77
CA ASP A 128 -6.96 17.32 11.90
C ASP A 128 -6.12 18.16 10.93
N ALA A 129 -5.41 19.15 11.48
CA ALA A 129 -4.53 20.04 10.73
C ALA A 129 -3.37 19.33 10.01
N ARG A 130 -3.12 18.04 10.30
CA ARG A 130 -2.14 17.20 9.58
C ARG A 130 -2.68 16.66 8.26
N MET A 131 -3.97 16.79 7.99
CA MET A 131 -4.58 16.39 6.73
C MET A 131 -4.77 17.64 5.86
N MET A 132 -4.43 17.53 4.59
CA MET A 132 -4.61 18.59 3.60
C MET A 132 -5.31 18.00 2.39
N LEU A 133 -6.54 18.44 2.15
CA LEU A 133 -7.26 18.14 0.92
C LEU A 133 -6.75 19.07 -0.20
N CYS A 134 -6.31 18.47 -1.30
CA CYS A 134 -5.88 19.16 -2.51
C CYS A 134 -6.82 18.76 -3.65
N ILE A 135 -7.58 19.72 -4.17
CA ILE A 135 -8.52 19.49 -5.27
C ILE A 135 -7.83 19.82 -6.59
N ASN A 136 -7.93 18.91 -7.57
CA ASN A 136 -7.35 19.11 -8.90
C ASN A 136 -8.09 20.20 -9.69
N ASP A 137 -7.42 20.83 -10.66
CA ASP A 137 -7.97 21.91 -11.49
C ASP A 137 -8.95 21.39 -12.56
N ARG A 138 -8.84 20.11 -12.92
CA ARG A 138 -9.63 19.43 -13.94
C ARG A 138 -10.48 18.31 -13.35
N PRO A 139 -11.64 18.01 -13.95
CA PRO A 139 -12.39 16.81 -13.60
C PRO A 139 -11.56 15.55 -13.88
N GLY A 140 -11.63 14.59 -12.98
CA GLY A 140 -10.97 13.30 -13.05
C GLY A 140 -11.76 12.23 -13.83
N PRO A 141 -11.15 11.05 -14.03
CA PRO A 141 -9.75 10.79 -13.71
C PRO A 141 -8.83 11.42 -14.75
N THR A 142 -7.66 11.91 -14.31
CA THR A 142 -6.54 12.22 -15.21
C THR A 142 -5.57 11.04 -15.22
N THR A 143 -4.39 11.18 -14.62
CA THR A 143 -3.45 10.08 -14.37
C THR A 143 -3.02 10.09 -12.90
N LYS A 144 -2.58 8.94 -12.37
CA LYS A 144 -2.00 8.89 -11.02
C LYS A 144 -0.84 9.89 -10.89
N ALA A 145 -0.01 10.02 -11.93
CA ALA A 145 1.10 10.98 -11.95
C ALA A 145 0.63 12.45 -11.87
N ASP A 146 -0.45 12.81 -12.56
CA ASP A 146 -1.01 14.16 -12.51
C ASP A 146 -1.53 14.51 -11.10
N CYS A 147 -2.26 13.60 -10.47
CA CYS A 147 -2.68 13.76 -9.07
C CYS A 147 -1.48 13.88 -8.12
N LEU A 148 -0.43 13.09 -8.32
CA LEU A 148 0.78 13.19 -7.50
C LEU A 148 1.55 14.51 -7.71
N ASN A 149 1.52 15.06 -8.92
CA ASN A 149 2.10 16.37 -9.21
C ASN A 149 1.32 17.51 -8.53
N LEU A 150 0.00 17.37 -8.37
CA LEU A 150 -0.79 18.29 -7.54
C LEU A 150 -0.31 18.26 -6.08
N LEU A 151 -0.18 17.07 -5.48
CA LEU A 151 0.27 16.92 -4.09
C LEU A 151 1.71 17.39 -3.89
N TRP A 152 2.57 17.12 -4.86
CA TRP A 152 3.94 17.65 -4.87
C TRP A 152 3.96 19.17 -4.82
N ARG A 153 3.15 19.84 -5.66
CA ARG A 153 3.05 21.31 -5.67
C ARG A 153 2.54 21.85 -4.34
N ALA A 154 1.52 21.21 -3.75
CA ALA A 154 0.98 21.60 -2.44
C ALA A 154 2.03 21.46 -1.32
N MET A 155 2.75 20.33 -1.28
CA MET A 155 3.84 20.12 -0.34
C MET A 155 4.95 21.17 -0.50
N ARG A 156 5.36 21.47 -1.74
CA ARG A 156 6.38 22.47 -2.03
C ARG A 156 5.96 23.88 -1.60
N ALA A 157 4.69 24.23 -1.78
CA ALA A 157 4.15 25.51 -1.34
C ALA A 157 4.19 25.64 0.20
N GLU A 158 3.82 24.58 0.94
CA GLU A 158 3.93 24.59 2.40
C GLU A 158 5.40 24.67 2.86
N GLU A 159 6.32 23.94 2.23
CA GLU A 159 7.75 24.03 2.54
C GLU A 159 8.31 25.45 2.37
N GLU A 160 7.86 26.16 1.33
CA GLU A 160 8.28 27.53 1.05
C GLU A 160 7.66 28.53 2.04
N GLN A 161 6.39 28.36 2.39
CA GLN A 161 5.69 29.22 3.34
C GLN A 161 6.20 29.08 4.77
N GLU A 162 6.46 27.85 5.22
CA GLU A 162 6.81 27.54 6.60
C GLU A 162 8.33 27.47 6.84
N GLY A 163 9.13 27.58 5.76
CA GLY A 163 10.60 27.60 5.86
C GLY A 163 11.23 26.28 6.30
N PHE A 164 10.56 25.14 6.12
CA PHE A 164 11.10 23.80 6.41
C PHE A 164 11.11 22.90 5.16
N ARG A 165 11.78 21.75 5.28
CA ARG A 165 11.74 20.68 4.26
C ARG A 165 11.23 19.39 4.86
N TYR A 166 10.37 18.69 4.12
CA TYR A 166 10.02 17.32 4.42
C TYR A 166 11.25 16.43 4.26
N LYS A 167 11.42 15.49 5.19
CA LYS A 167 12.54 14.56 5.18
C LYS A 167 12.38 13.47 4.14
N ALA A 168 11.13 13.06 3.89
CA ALA A 168 10.78 12.03 2.94
C ALA A 168 9.35 12.24 2.44
N VAL A 169 9.08 11.67 1.26
CA VAL A 169 7.74 11.53 0.71
C VAL A 169 7.38 10.05 0.73
N LEU A 170 6.23 9.72 1.31
CA LEU A 170 5.64 8.39 1.33
C LEU A 170 4.42 8.38 0.43
N LEU A 171 4.41 7.51 -0.58
CA LEU A 171 3.22 7.27 -1.38
C LEU A 171 2.37 6.19 -0.69
N HIS A 172 1.08 6.47 -0.50
CA HIS A 172 0.14 5.53 0.10
C HIS A 172 -1.16 5.48 -0.70
N ASP A 173 -1.63 4.28 -1.02
CA ASP A 173 -2.89 4.13 -1.76
C ASP A 173 -4.10 4.29 -0.84
N ALA A 174 -5.23 4.75 -1.36
CA ALA A 174 -6.44 5.00 -0.57
C ALA A 174 -7.10 3.70 -0.08
N GLU A 175 -7.01 2.63 -0.88
CA GLU A 175 -7.55 1.30 -0.58
C GLU A 175 -6.69 0.48 0.40
N GLN A 176 -5.42 0.86 0.58
CA GLN A 176 -4.48 0.09 1.39
C GLN A 176 -4.67 0.40 2.87
N VAL A 177 -4.59 -0.61 3.73
CA VAL A 177 -4.66 -0.43 5.18
C VAL A 177 -3.24 -0.24 5.73
N VAL A 178 -3.04 0.86 6.46
CA VAL A 178 -1.79 1.08 7.21
C VAL A 178 -1.62 -0.04 8.25
N THR A 179 -0.61 -0.89 8.08
CA THR A 179 -0.29 -1.93 9.07
C THR A 179 0.88 -1.48 9.94
N VAL A 180 0.64 -1.34 11.25
CA VAL A 180 1.72 -1.12 12.22
C VAL A 180 2.28 -2.47 12.66
N VAL A 181 3.54 -2.73 12.32
CA VAL A 181 4.25 -3.91 12.82
C VAL A 181 4.69 -3.63 14.26
N PHE A 182 3.89 -4.11 15.22
CA PHE A 182 4.29 -4.08 16.63
C PHE A 182 5.28 -5.21 16.90
N PRO A 183 6.40 -4.95 17.61
CA PRO A 183 7.17 -6.04 18.21
C PRO A 183 6.28 -6.85 19.15
N GLU A 184 6.48 -8.17 19.17
CA GLU A 184 5.70 -9.17 19.94
C GLU A 184 5.46 -8.81 21.41
N THR A 185 6.31 -7.94 21.99
CA THR A 185 6.24 -7.47 23.36
C THR A 185 4.96 -6.71 23.73
N ARG A 186 4.25 -6.09 22.77
CA ARG A 186 2.98 -5.38 23.06
C ARG A 186 1.70 -6.21 22.98
N ARG A 187 1.73 -7.49 22.52
CA ARG A 187 0.51 -8.32 22.52
C ARG A 187 -0.02 -8.62 23.92
N LYS A 188 0.84 -8.63 24.95
CA LYS A 188 0.43 -8.94 26.33
C LYS A 188 -0.27 -7.79 27.06
N LEU A 189 -0.10 -6.53 26.64
CA LEU A 189 -0.64 -5.38 27.37
C LEU A 189 -2.08 -5.00 26.99
N ARG A 190 -2.64 -5.58 25.91
CA ARG A 190 -4.03 -5.34 25.48
C ARG A 190 -5.02 -6.37 26.07
N ILE A 191 -4.55 -7.29 26.92
CA ILE A 191 -5.39 -8.23 27.69
C ILE A 191 -5.15 -8.00 29.18
N MET A 192 -5.41 -6.78 29.66
CA MET A 192 -5.69 -6.56 31.07
C MET A 192 -6.98 -5.74 31.17
N PRO A 193 -8.04 -6.25 31.81
CA PRO A 193 -9.23 -5.47 32.05
C PRO A 193 -8.88 -4.28 32.96
N SER A 194 -9.42 -3.11 32.59
CA SER A 194 -9.36 -1.87 33.38
C SER A 194 -9.68 -2.14 34.85
N PRO A 195 -8.88 -1.64 35.82
CA PRO A 195 -9.28 -1.69 37.21
C PRO A 195 -10.49 -0.78 37.40
N THR A 196 -11.58 -1.40 37.84
CA THR A 196 -12.84 -0.82 38.26
C THR A 196 -12.62 0.47 39.07
N ARG A 197 -13.16 1.60 38.58
CA ARG A 197 -13.33 2.81 39.39
C ARG A 197 -14.30 2.49 40.52
N GLN A 198 -13.79 2.32 41.74
CA GLN A 198 -14.60 2.43 42.95
C GLN A 198 -15.02 3.89 43.11
N PHE A 199 -16.30 4.15 42.89
CA PHE A 199 -16.96 5.36 43.37
C PHE A 199 -17.00 5.30 44.90
N SER A 200 -16.33 6.24 45.56
CA SER A 200 -16.54 6.52 46.98
C SER A 200 -17.69 7.51 47.10
N VAL A 201 -18.85 7.02 47.56
CA VAL A 201 -19.90 7.84 48.17
C VAL A 201 -19.76 7.62 49.66
N ALA A 202 -19.39 8.66 50.39
CA ALA A 202 -19.59 8.75 51.83
C ALA A 202 -19.90 10.21 52.18
N ALA A 203 -20.88 10.33 53.06
CA ALA A 203 -21.62 11.53 53.49
C ALA A 203 -20.76 12.69 54.00
#